data_AF-A0A9Q3Q652-F1
#
_entry.id   AF-A0A9Q3Q652-F1
#
_cell.length_a   1.000
_cell.length_b   1.000
_cell.length_c   1.000
_cell.angle_alpha   90.00
_cell.angle_beta   90.00
_cell.angle_gamma   90.00
#
_symmetry.space_group_name_H-M   'P 1'
#
loop_
_entity.id
_entity.type
_entity.pdbx_description
1 polymer ?
#
loop_
_entity_poly.entity_id
_entity_poly.type
_entity_poly.pdbx_seq_one_letter_code
_entity_poly.pdbx_strand_id
1 'polypeptide(L)' 'MDLPPSSYHDSLEEFWDEEEEPEEVETVMKVFPSVYHQYRDVFSKVKAERLPPHPACDHHIELEGSLPP' A
#
# COMPACT_ATOMS: atom_id res chain seq x y z
N MET A 1 -19.19 17.13 6.26
CA MET A 1 -17.97 17.85 5.85
C MET A 1 -17.34 16.99 4.79
N ASP A 2 -17.76 17.16 3.54
CA ASP A 2 -17.22 16.41 2.40
C ASP A 2 -15.81 16.93 2.12
N LEU A 3 -14.81 16.10 2.41
CA LEU A 3 -13.42 16.41 2.10
C LEU A 3 -13.23 16.39 0.58
N PRO A 4 -12.45 17.32 0.00
CA PRO A 4 -12.21 17.34 -1.44
C PRO A 4 -11.46 16.07 -1.87
N PRO A 5 -11.76 15.50 -3.05
CA PRO A 5 -11.16 14.25 -3.52
C PRO A 5 -9.63 14.29 -3.66
N SER A 6 -9.04 15.49 -3.75
CA SER A 6 -7.59 15.70 -3.76
C SER A 6 -6.91 15.50 -2.41
N SER A 7 -7.65 15.54 -1.29
CA SER A 7 -7.09 15.37 0.06
C SER A 7 -6.80 13.90 0.40
N TYR A 8 -7.43 12.94 -0.28
CA TYR A 8 -7.22 11.51 -0.02
C TYR A 8 -5.96 10.95 -0.68
N HIS A 9 -5.50 11.56 -1.78
CA HIS A 9 -4.29 11.11 -2.48
C HIS A 9 -3.03 11.51 -1.71
N ASP A 10 -3.04 12.73 -1.17
CA ASP A 10 -1.90 13.34 -0.47
C ASP A 10 -1.57 12.61 0.85
N SER A 11 -2.60 12.30 1.64
CA SER A 11 -2.43 11.53 2.89
C SER A 11 -2.12 10.05 2.68
N LEU A 12 -2.37 9.52 1.48
CA LEU A 12 -2.05 8.14 1.14
C LEU A 12 -0.53 8.02 0.91
N GLU A 13 0.05 8.82 0.02
CA GLU A 13 1.48 8.75 -0.32
C GLU A 13 2.39 9.04 0.88
N GLU A 14 2.04 10.01 1.73
CA GLU A 14 2.82 10.36 2.91
C GLU A 14 2.90 9.21 3.95
N PHE A 15 1.86 8.37 4.03
CA PHE A 15 1.83 7.21 4.95
C PHE A 15 2.79 6.08 4.51
N TRP A 16 3.11 5.97 3.22
CA TRP A 16 3.96 4.90 2.71
C TRP A 16 5.44 5.29 2.69
N ASP A 17 5.80 6.57 2.54
CA ASP A 17 7.17 7.00 2.24
C ASP A 17 8.10 7.26 3.44
N GLU A 18 7.64 7.02 4.68
CA GLU A 18 8.38 7.44 5.89
C GLU A 18 9.51 6.48 6.34
N GLU A 19 9.60 5.25 5.82
CA GLU A 19 10.57 4.22 6.28
C GLU A 19 11.25 3.45 5.13
N GLU A 20 11.84 4.15 4.15
CA GLU A 20 12.65 3.49 3.11
C GLU A 20 14.14 3.47 3.51
N GLU A 21 14.70 2.28 3.79
CA GLU A 21 16.14 2.12 4.10
C GLU A 21 17.00 2.29 2.84
N PRO A 22 18.03 3.16 2.85
CA PRO A 22 18.81 3.50 1.66
C PRO A 22 19.60 2.31 1.10
N GLU A 23 20.02 1.37 1.94
CA GLU A 23 20.79 0.17 1.52
C GLU A 23 19.92 -0.82 0.72
N GLU A 24 18.64 -0.96 1.06
CA GLU A 24 17.71 -1.80 0.30
C GLU A 24 17.44 -1.19 -1.08
N VAL A 25 17.27 0.13 -1.16
CA VAL A 25 17.05 0.85 -2.43
C VAL A 25 18.22 0.67 -3.38
N GLU A 26 19.45 0.84 -2.89
CA GLU A 26 20.65 0.67 -3.72
C GLU A 26 20.75 -0.76 -4.27
N THR A 27 20.45 -1.76 -3.44
CA THR A 27 20.48 -3.17 -3.84
C THR A 27 19.43 -3.47 -4.91
N VAL A 28 18.20 -2.99 -4.75
CA VAL A 28 17.11 -3.18 -5.72
C VAL A 28 17.46 -2.50 -7.04
N MET A 29 17.95 -1.27 -7.02
CA MET A 29 18.32 -0.53 -8.24
C MET A 29 19.45 -1.20 -9.04
N LYS A 30 20.36 -1.89 -8.35
CA LYS A 30 21.50 -2.60 -8.98
C LYS A 30 21.10 -3.95 -9.59
N VAL A 31 20.15 -4.66 -8.98
CA VAL A 31 19.72 -6.00 -9.41
C VAL A 31 18.62 -5.93 -10.47
N PHE A 32 17.70 -4.95 -10.35
CA PHE A 32 16.55 -4.86 -11.23
C PHE A 32 16.85 -4.13 -12.55
N PRO A 33 16.26 -4.59 -13.66
CA PRO A 33 16.23 -3.83 -14.89
C PRO A 33 15.65 -2.43 -14.66
N SER A 34 16.22 -1.43 -15.32
CA SER A 34 15.80 -0.02 -15.17
C SER A 34 14.33 0.23 -15.48
N VAL A 35 13.73 -0.59 -16.34
CA VAL A 35 12.29 -0.54 -16.68
C VAL A 35 11.40 -0.73 -15.45
N TYR A 36 11.88 -1.41 -14.41
CA TYR A 36 11.12 -1.69 -13.19
C TYR A 36 11.50 -0.78 -12.02
N HIS A 37 12.42 0.18 -12.19
CA HIS A 37 12.83 1.09 -11.12
C HIS A 37 11.68 1.95 -10.58
N GLN A 38 10.64 2.18 -11.39
CA GLN A 38 9.41 2.85 -10.95
C GLN A 38 8.55 2.02 -9.98
N TYR A 39 8.80 0.72 -9.87
CA TYR A 39 8.10 -0.21 -8.96
C TYR A 39 9.02 -0.67 -7.81
N ARG A 40 10.03 0.13 -7.45
CA ARG A 40 11.00 -0.23 -6.40
C ARG A 40 10.32 -0.50 -5.05
N ASP A 41 9.23 0.21 -4.79
CA ASP A 41 8.43 0.19 -3.57
C ASP A 41 7.79 -1.18 -3.33
N VAL A 42 7.47 -1.93 -4.39
CA VAL A 42 6.96 -3.31 -4.33
C VAL A 42 7.95 -4.25 -3.63
N PHE A 43 9.25 -3.91 -3.64
CA PHE A 43 10.31 -4.72 -3.02
C PHE A 43 10.70 -4.24 -1.62
N SER A 44 10.09 -3.17 -1.10
CA SER A 44 10.33 -2.72 0.27
C SER A 44 9.70 -3.71 1.25
N LYS A 45 10.52 -4.28 2.14
CA LYS A 45 10.02 -5.18 3.19
C LYS A 45 9.08 -4.46 4.15
N VAL A 46 9.44 -3.24 4.53
CA VAL A 46 8.67 -2.41 5.45
C VAL A 46 7.29 -2.09 4.89
N LYS A 47 7.22 -1.67 3.60
CA LYS A 47 5.92 -1.43 2.95
C LYS A 47 5.10 -2.72 2.83
N ALA A 48 5.74 -3.86 2.54
CA ALA A 48 5.03 -5.14 2.41
C ALA A 48 4.38 -5.63 3.72
N GLU A 49 4.90 -5.24 4.89
CA GLU A 49 4.31 -5.57 6.20
C GLU A 49 3.11 -4.68 6.58
N ARG A 50 2.88 -3.59 5.84
CA ARG A 50 1.79 -2.65 6.11
C ARG A 50 0.55 -3.01 5.29
N LEU A 51 -0.62 -2.94 5.92
CA LEU A 51 -1.88 -3.09 5.20
C LEU A 51 -2.14 -1.84 4.34
N PRO A 52 -2.66 -2.00 3.10
CA PRO A 52 -3.16 -0.86 2.33
C PRO A 52 -4.23 -0.13 3.15
N PRO A 53 -4.42 1.18 2.96
CA PRO A 53 -5.42 1.88 3.73
C PRO A 53 -6.80 1.36 3.37
N HIS A 54 -7.70 1.48 4.32
CA HIS A 54 -9.04 0.95 4.15
C HIS A 54 -9.69 1.57 2.91
N PRO A 55 -10.11 0.76 1.92
CA PRO A 55 -10.77 1.30 0.74
C PRO A 55 -12.05 2.03 1.17
N ALA A 56 -12.47 3.02 0.37
CA ALA A 56 -13.68 3.79 0.64
C ALA A 56 -14.96 2.94 0.68
N CYS A 57 -14.90 1.75 0.08
CA CYS A 57 -15.93 0.73 0.15
C CYS A 57 -15.30 -0.65 0.24
N ASP A 58 -15.75 -1.43 1.22
CA ASP A 58 -15.47 -2.86 1.27
C ASP A 58 -16.48 -3.63 0.43
N HIS A 59 -16.03 -4.76 -0.11
CA HIS A 59 -16.96 -5.75 -0.63
C HIS A 59 -17.70 -6.43 0.54
N HIS A 60 -19.02 -6.29 0.55
CA HIS A 60 -19.87 -7.02 1.48
C HIS A 60 -19.90 -8.50 1.10
N ILE A 61 -19.62 -9.37 2.05
CA ILE A 61 -19.77 -10.83 1.90
C ILE A 61 -21.05 -11.22 2.64
N GLU A 62 -22.04 -11.69 1.89
CA GLU A 62 -23.27 -12.26 2.45
C GLU A 62 -22.96 -13.67 2.96
N LEU A 63 -23.06 -13.87 4.28
CA LEU A 63 -22.88 -15.18 4.89
C LEU A 63 -24.19 -15.97 4.78
N GLU A 64 -24.16 -17.10 4.07
CA GLU A 64 -25.28 -18.05 4.02
C GLU A 64 -25.10 -19.14 5.10
N GLY A 65 -26.10 -19.31 5.98
CA GLY A 65 -26.12 -20.36 6.99
C GLY A 65 -27.04 -20.04 8.17
N SER A 66 -27.47 -21.07 8.91
CA SER A 66 -28.16 -20.87 10.19
C SER A 66 -27.15 -20.44 11.25
N LEU A 67 -27.49 -19.43 12.06
CA LEU A 67 -26.74 -19.11 13.27
C LEU A 67 -26.65 -20.37 14.17
N PRO A 68 -25.50 -20.62 14.83
CA PRO A 68 -25.39 -21.72 15.77
C PRO A 68 -26.40 -21.56 16.93
N PRO A 69 -26.87 -22.68 17.52
CA PRO A 69 -27.89 -22.68 18.57
C PRO A 69 -27.45 -22.00 19.87
#